data_AF-A0AAX6M977-F1
#
_entry.id   AF-A0AAX6M977-F1
#
_cell.length_a   1.000
_cell.length_b   1.000
_cell.length_c   1.000
_cell.angle_alpha   90.00
_cell.angle_beta   90.00
_cell.angle_gamma   90.00
#
_symmetry.space_group_name_H-M   'P 1'
#
loop_
_entity.id
_entity.type
_entity.pdbx_description
1 polymer ?
#
loop_
_entity_poly.entity_id
_entity_poly.type
_entity_poly.pdbx_seq_one_letter_code
_entity_poly.pdbx_strand_id
1 'polypeptide(L)'
;MESVRLYPVFPLMGRVALCDTTLPVGGGPDQDAPFFVPKGTLVHSNYFALHRDPNLLGDDVEAFKPERWDNIDPGQWGFMGFGGGSRACLGRQKSLIEAAFAAASEIAVALTTVFYCLLTNPHPYKRLVRELRGEYNSVLLDDSQQIENTLLMAVIKESLRLYPTNPNPMERVVPSGGLMSNGYHIRSGTIVSVPHYSTHRDPRIYGSDAERFNPDRWLNKNMSTKERMDRCFLTFGKGARACPGRGMAMLELRIFLTTVLRNFDVELATPESLPKVTMYWMLDHFGFNVKFRKARS
;
A
#
# COMPACT_ATOMS: atom_id res chain seq x y z
N MET A 1 14.70 4.11 5.43
CA MET A 1 15.61 5.17 5.93
C MET A 1 17.03 4.65 5.98
N GLU A 2 17.26 3.47 6.55
CA GLU A 2 18.59 2.86 6.70
C GLU A 2 19.42 2.73 5.41
N SER A 3 18.81 2.33 4.28
CA SER A 3 19.53 2.25 3.00
C SER A 3 20.10 3.61 2.56
N VAL A 4 19.32 4.68 2.73
CA VAL A 4 19.72 6.05 2.36
C VAL A 4 20.71 6.65 3.38
N ARG A 5 20.74 6.12 4.61
CA ARG A 5 21.74 6.48 5.62
C ARG A 5 23.13 5.99 5.21
N LEU A 6 23.25 4.68 4.96
CA LEU A 6 24.51 4.04 4.60
C LEU A 6 24.98 4.43 3.19
N TYR A 7 24.04 4.56 2.26
CA TYR A 7 24.27 4.90 0.86
C TYR A 7 23.44 6.12 0.46
N PRO A 8 23.83 7.33 0.93
CA PRO A 8 23.09 8.55 0.60
C PRO A 8 23.17 8.83 -0.89
N VAL A 9 22.03 9.23 -1.46
CA VAL A 9 21.93 9.64 -2.88
C VAL A 9 22.89 10.80 -3.16
N PHE A 10 23.07 11.69 -2.17
CA PHE A 10 24.01 12.81 -2.22
C PHE A 10 24.91 12.74 -0.97
N PRO A 11 26.11 12.13 -1.04
CA PRO A 11 27.00 12.02 0.12
C PRO A 11 27.58 13.35 0.57
N LEU A 12 27.65 14.32 -0.35
CA LEU A 12 28.20 15.65 -0.14
C LEU A 12 27.27 16.67 -0.79
N MET A 13 26.88 17.71 -0.06
CA MET A 13 26.10 18.82 -0.61
C MET A 13 26.84 20.13 -0.43
N GLY A 14 27.16 20.78 -1.56
CA GLY A 14 27.83 22.07 -1.57
C GLY A 14 26.90 23.27 -1.75
N ARG A 15 27.24 24.37 -1.08
CA ARG A 15 26.59 25.68 -1.18
C ARG A 15 27.66 26.76 -1.22
N VAL A 16 27.47 27.79 -2.05
CA VAL A 16 28.35 28.97 -2.05
C VAL A 16 27.68 30.09 -1.29
N ALA A 17 28.39 30.73 -0.37
CA ALA A 17 27.92 31.93 0.32
C ALA A 17 27.78 33.08 -0.68
N LEU A 18 26.56 33.59 -0.88
CA LEU A 18 26.29 34.68 -1.84
C LEU A 18 26.64 36.06 -1.28
N CYS A 19 26.72 36.18 0.04
CA CYS A 19 27.17 37.33 0.80
C CYS A 19 27.98 36.85 2.01
N ASP A 20 28.67 37.76 2.68
CA ASP A 20 29.24 37.48 3.99
C ASP A 20 28.10 37.06 4.93
N THR A 21 28.30 35.94 5.62
CA THR A 21 27.30 35.37 6.51
C THR A 21 27.99 34.68 7.68
N THR A 22 27.23 34.34 8.71
CA THR A 22 27.73 33.60 9.87
C THR A 22 26.82 32.40 10.10
N LEU A 23 27.40 31.21 10.24
CA LEU A 23 26.68 30.03 10.72
C LEU A 23 26.52 30.14 12.24
N PRO A 24 25.36 29.76 12.81
CA PRO A 24 25.09 29.95 14.23
C PRO A 24 26.01 29.15 15.15
N VAL A 25 26.52 28.01 14.67
CA VAL A 25 27.43 27.09 15.37
C VAL A 25 28.46 26.52 14.39
N GLY A 26 29.50 25.85 14.89
CA GLY A 26 30.59 25.23 14.13
C GLY A 26 31.96 25.92 14.32
N GLY A 27 32.02 27.00 15.10
CA GLY A 27 33.23 27.73 15.45
C GLY A 27 33.71 27.48 16.88
N GLY A 28 34.94 27.90 17.17
CA GLY A 28 35.57 27.71 18.49
C GLY A 28 36.03 26.26 18.75
N PRO A 29 36.71 25.99 19.88
CA PRO A 29 37.25 24.67 20.22
C PRO A 29 36.17 23.60 20.37
N ASP A 30 35.02 23.99 20.94
CA ASP A 30 33.90 23.09 21.24
C ASP A 30 32.82 23.07 20.14
N GLN A 31 33.04 23.77 19.02
CA GLN A 31 32.11 23.89 17.89
C GLN A 31 30.75 24.55 18.17
N ASP A 32 30.56 25.17 19.35
CA ASP A 32 29.32 25.84 19.72
C ASP A 32 29.30 27.35 19.39
N ALA A 33 30.43 27.93 18.98
CA ALA A 33 30.51 29.35 18.66
C ALA A 33 30.09 29.64 17.20
N PRO A 34 29.64 30.87 16.89
CA PRO A 34 29.33 31.26 15.52
C PRO A 34 30.56 31.17 14.60
N PHE A 35 30.34 30.75 13.36
CA PHE A 35 31.39 30.58 12.35
C PHE A 35 31.18 31.53 11.17
N PHE A 36 32.11 32.48 10.99
CA PHE A 36 32.04 33.44 9.88
C PHE A 36 32.37 32.77 8.54
N VAL A 37 31.54 33.04 7.53
CA VAL A 37 31.64 32.51 6.17
C VAL A 37 31.68 33.69 5.19
N PRO A 38 32.86 34.01 4.62
CA PRO A 38 32.99 35.06 3.61
C PRO A 38 32.18 34.76 2.35
N LYS A 39 31.74 35.81 1.65
CA LYS A 39 31.15 35.72 0.31
C LYS A 39 32.07 34.94 -0.63
N GLY A 40 31.49 34.05 -1.42
CA GLY A 40 32.21 33.19 -2.36
C GLY A 40 32.74 31.90 -1.75
N THR A 41 32.67 31.73 -0.43
CA THR A 41 33.11 30.50 0.23
C THR A 41 32.18 29.33 -0.11
N LEU A 42 32.76 28.21 -0.54
CA LEU A 42 32.07 26.95 -0.74
C LEU A 42 31.98 26.19 0.60
N VAL A 43 30.76 26.05 1.11
CA VAL A 43 30.43 25.28 2.31
C VAL A 43 29.89 23.92 1.89
N HIS A 44 30.52 22.86 2.39
CA HIS A 44 30.11 21.48 2.14
C HIS A 44 29.52 20.87 3.41
N SER A 45 28.30 20.34 3.30
CA SER A 45 27.76 19.42 4.30
C SER A 45 28.03 18.00 3.84
N ASN A 46 28.72 17.22 4.67
CA ASN A 46 29.02 15.82 4.40
C ASN A 46 27.99 14.92 5.09
N TYR A 47 26.97 14.52 4.33
CA TYR A 47 25.92 13.65 4.83
C TYR A 47 26.42 12.23 5.08
N PHE A 48 27.40 11.77 4.30
CA PHE A 48 28.00 10.45 4.49
C PHE A 48 28.65 10.33 5.88
N ALA A 49 29.38 11.37 6.31
CA ALA A 49 30.00 11.43 7.63
C ALA A 49 28.97 11.60 8.74
N LEU A 50 28.02 12.54 8.58
CA LEU A 50 26.93 12.76 9.54
C LEU A 50 26.14 11.47 9.83
N HIS A 51 25.79 10.72 8.78
CA HIS A 51 25.03 9.47 8.88
C HIS A 51 25.81 8.31 9.51
N ARG A 52 27.08 8.54 9.90
CA ARG A 52 27.99 7.62 10.56
C ARG A 52 28.50 8.15 11.90
N ASP A 53 27.91 9.24 12.42
CA ASP A 53 28.27 9.76 13.74
C ASP A 53 27.71 8.85 14.85
N PRO A 54 28.56 8.15 15.63
CA PRO A 54 28.11 7.29 16.73
C PRO A 54 27.38 8.06 17.81
N ASN A 55 27.68 9.35 18.01
CA ASN A 55 27.02 10.17 19.00
C ASN A 55 25.54 10.42 18.66
N LEU A 56 25.21 10.42 17.37
CA LEU A 56 23.83 10.65 16.89
C LEU A 56 23.07 9.33 16.66
N LEU A 57 23.77 8.28 16.26
CA LEU A 57 23.13 7.07 15.72
C LEU A 57 23.48 5.79 16.48
N GLY A 58 24.39 5.83 17.47
CA GLY A 58 24.83 4.68 18.28
C GLY A 58 26.02 3.91 17.67
N ASP A 59 26.71 3.11 18.48
CA ASP A 59 28.02 2.52 18.11
C ASP A 59 28.01 1.58 16.90
N ASP A 60 26.86 0.98 16.57
CA ASP A 60 26.69 0.09 15.42
C ASP A 60 26.39 0.85 14.11
N VAL A 61 26.84 2.11 13.95
CA VAL A 61 26.56 2.97 12.78
C VAL A 61 26.89 2.36 11.42
N GLU A 62 27.88 1.48 11.29
CA GLU A 62 28.21 0.88 9.99
C GLU A 62 27.31 -0.31 9.63
N ALA A 63 26.54 -0.83 10.58
CA ALA A 63 25.64 -1.95 10.34
C ALA A 63 24.34 -1.49 9.67
N PHE A 64 23.87 -2.26 8.68
CA PHE A 64 22.53 -2.09 8.13
C PHE A 64 21.50 -2.65 9.12
N LYS A 65 20.87 -1.77 9.90
CA LYS A 65 19.90 -2.14 10.94
C LYS A 65 18.64 -1.28 10.82
N PRO A 66 17.64 -1.70 10.03
CA PRO A 66 16.38 -0.95 9.87
C PRO A 66 15.63 -0.71 11.18
N GLU A 67 15.78 -1.58 12.18
CA GLU A 67 15.11 -1.49 13.48
C GLU A 67 15.73 -0.39 14.38
N ARG A 68 16.87 0.19 13.99
CA ARG A 68 17.48 1.33 14.69
C ARG A 68 16.48 2.48 14.84
N TRP A 69 15.72 2.74 13.77
CA TRP A 69 14.77 3.84 13.69
C TRP A 69 13.56 3.71 14.62
N ASP A 70 13.38 2.56 15.27
CA ASP A 70 12.32 2.36 16.27
C ASP A 70 12.68 3.01 17.61
N ASN A 71 13.97 3.23 17.88
CA ASN A 71 14.48 3.67 19.18
C ASN A 71 15.23 5.01 19.13
N ILE A 72 15.51 5.53 17.93
CA ILE A 72 16.22 6.79 17.77
C ILE A 72 15.43 7.76 16.88
N ASP A 73 15.47 9.04 17.25
CA ASP A 73 15.04 10.15 16.41
C ASP A 73 16.18 11.19 16.39
N PRO A 74 17.07 11.15 15.38
CA PRO A 74 18.18 12.09 15.29
C PRO A 74 17.72 13.50 14.84
N GLY A 75 16.40 13.70 14.66
CA GLY A 75 15.82 14.96 14.21
C GLY A 75 16.19 15.31 12.75
N GLN A 76 15.72 16.48 12.31
CA GLN A 76 15.90 16.94 10.92
C GLN A 76 17.37 17.09 10.50
N TRP A 77 18.25 17.47 11.43
CA TRP A 77 19.65 17.76 11.14
C TRP A 77 20.60 16.60 11.45
N GLY A 78 20.16 15.58 12.19
CA GLY A 78 20.93 14.36 12.41
C GLY A 78 20.69 13.28 11.35
N PHE A 79 19.63 13.38 10.53
CA PHE A 79 19.46 12.58 9.32
C PHE A 79 19.03 13.44 8.12
N MET A 80 19.94 13.59 7.15
CA MET A 80 19.78 14.42 5.96
C MET A 80 19.74 13.61 4.66
N GLY A 81 19.07 12.45 4.66
CA GLY A 81 18.95 11.58 3.48
C GLY A 81 18.37 12.25 2.22
N PHE A 82 17.63 13.35 2.39
CA PHE A 82 17.09 14.18 1.31
C PHE A 82 17.42 15.67 1.53
N GLY A 83 18.45 15.99 2.31
CA GLY A 83 18.78 17.35 2.73
C GLY A 83 17.84 17.93 3.79
N GLY A 84 18.09 19.18 4.20
CA GLY A 84 17.34 19.91 5.23
C GLY A 84 17.02 21.36 4.84
N GLY A 85 16.11 21.99 5.61
CA GLY A 85 15.72 23.39 5.42
C GLY A 85 14.98 23.71 4.12
N SER A 86 15.03 24.97 3.69
CA SER A 86 14.30 25.52 2.52
C SER A 86 14.74 24.97 1.15
N ARG A 87 15.79 24.15 1.13
CA ARG A 87 16.35 23.51 -0.07
C ARG A 87 16.42 21.99 0.06
N ALA A 88 15.63 21.39 0.95
CA ALA A 88 15.43 19.95 0.98
C ALA A 88 14.98 19.45 -0.41
N CYS A 89 15.40 18.24 -0.77
CA CYS A 89 15.16 17.64 -2.07
C CYS A 89 13.65 17.57 -2.34
N LEU A 90 13.19 18.31 -3.36
CA LEU A 90 11.81 18.29 -3.84
C LEU A 90 11.35 16.87 -4.22
N GLY A 91 12.31 16.03 -4.63
CA GLY A 91 12.07 14.61 -4.94
C GLY A 91 11.52 13.80 -3.77
N ARG A 92 11.84 14.14 -2.52
CA ARG A 92 11.26 13.47 -1.33
C ARG A 92 9.76 13.70 -1.27
N GLN A 93 9.33 14.95 -1.36
CA GLN A 93 7.92 15.31 -1.31
C GLN A 93 7.17 14.73 -2.51
N LYS A 94 7.76 14.82 -3.71
CA LYS A 94 7.20 14.19 -4.91
C LYS A 94 6.96 12.70 -4.71
N SER A 95 7.97 11.95 -4.26
CA SER A 95 7.86 10.49 -4.07
C SER A 95 6.80 10.12 -3.02
N LEU A 96 6.72 10.88 -1.92
CA LEU A 96 5.71 10.67 -0.89
C LEU A 96 4.30 10.98 -1.40
N ILE A 97 4.13 12.07 -2.16
CA ILE A 97 2.84 12.44 -2.75
C ILE A 97 2.41 11.41 -3.78
N GLU A 98 3.31 10.95 -4.65
CA GLU A 98 3.01 9.91 -5.64
C GLU A 98 2.57 8.60 -4.96
N ALA A 99 3.28 8.18 -3.91
CA ALA A 99 2.91 7.00 -3.13
C ALA A 99 1.55 7.17 -2.44
N ALA A 100 1.31 8.31 -1.79
CA ALA A 100 0.05 8.61 -1.11
C ALA A 100 -1.13 8.68 -2.09
N PHE A 101 -0.93 9.30 -3.26
CA PHE A 101 -1.94 9.38 -4.31
C PHE A 101 -2.29 7.99 -4.86
N ALA A 102 -1.29 7.16 -5.15
CA ALA A 102 -1.50 5.79 -5.60
C ALA A 102 -2.26 4.97 -4.53
N ALA A 103 -1.87 5.07 -3.26
CA ALA A 103 -2.56 4.37 -2.18
C ALA A 103 -4.02 4.84 -2.03
N ALA A 104 -4.26 6.14 -1.96
CA ALA A 104 -5.59 6.71 -1.75
C ALA A 104 -6.56 6.39 -2.90
N SER A 105 -6.10 6.50 -4.15
CA SER A 105 -6.93 6.21 -5.33
C SER A 105 -7.33 4.73 -5.41
N GLU A 106 -6.38 3.81 -5.21
CA GLU A 106 -6.64 2.37 -5.23
C GLU A 106 -7.62 1.94 -4.13
N ILE A 107 -7.49 2.52 -2.93
CA ILE A 107 -8.35 2.21 -1.78
C ILE A 107 -9.75 2.77 -1.98
N ALA A 108 -9.90 3.97 -2.54
CA ALA A 108 -11.20 4.53 -2.87
C ALA A 108 -11.96 3.62 -3.85
N VAL A 109 -11.30 3.10 -4.87
CA VAL A 109 -11.89 2.16 -5.83
C VAL A 109 -12.22 0.82 -5.17
N ALA A 110 -11.34 0.29 -4.33
CA ALA A 110 -11.59 -0.95 -3.59
C ALA A 110 -12.79 -0.84 -2.63
N LEU A 111 -12.91 0.27 -1.89
CA LEU A 111 -14.06 0.54 -1.02
C LEU A 111 -15.35 0.65 -1.84
N THR A 112 -15.32 1.41 -2.93
CA THR A 112 -16.44 1.55 -3.86
C THR A 112 -16.90 0.19 -4.36
N THR A 113 -15.95 -0.66 -4.75
CA THR A 113 -16.20 -2.03 -5.19
C THR A 113 -16.86 -2.89 -4.12
N VAL A 114 -16.37 -2.83 -2.88
CA VAL A 114 -16.96 -3.60 -1.78
C VAL A 114 -18.39 -3.13 -1.50
N PHE A 115 -18.63 -1.82 -1.43
CA PHE A 115 -19.98 -1.29 -1.26
C PHE A 115 -20.88 -1.65 -2.43
N TYR A 116 -20.39 -1.60 -3.67
CA TYR A 116 -21.16 -2.02 -4.83
C TYR A 116 -21.60 -3.48 -4.70
N CYS A 117 -20.68 -4.39 -4.36
CA CYS A 117 -21.00 -5.81 -4.17
C CYS A 117 -22.00 -6.02 -3.02
N LEU A 118 -21.81 -5.34 -1.89
CA LEU A 118 -22.72 -5.44 -0.76
C LEU A 118 -24.12 -4.90 -1.07
N LEU A 119 -24.23 -3.71 -1.66
CA LEU A 119 -25.51 -3.04 -1.88
C LEU A 119 -26.30 -3.65 -3.04
N THR A 120 -25.63 -4.29 -4.00
CA THR A 120 -26.30 -5.10 -5.04
C THR A 120 -26.63 -6.53 -4.57
N ASN A 121 -26.15 -6.94 -3.39
CA ASN A 121 -26.42 -8.25 -2.79
C ASN A 121 -26.92 -8.12 -1.34
N PRO A 122 -28.24 -7.91 -1.13
CA PRO A 122 -28.79 -7.57 0.19
C PRO A 122 -28.53 -8.61 1.30
N HIS A 123 -28.39 -9.89 0.96
CA HIS A 123 -28.20 -10.96 1.93
C HIS A 123 -26.81 -10.87 2.62
N PRO A 124 -25.67 -10.90 1.90
CA PRO A 124 -24.36 -10.63 2.48
C PRO A 124 -24.28 -9.32 3.28
N TYR A 125 -24.88 -8.23 2.78
CA TYR A 125 -24.89 -6.94 3.48
C TYR A 125 -25.57 -7.03 4.85
N LYS A 126 -26.81 -7.53 4.90
CA LYS A 126 -27.55 -7.69 6.16
C LYS A 126 -26.81 -8.59 7.14
N ARG A 127 -26.16 -9.65 6.65
CA ARG A 127 -25.40 -10.59 7.48
C ARG A 127 -24.16 -9.94 8.07
N LEU A 128 -23.37 -9.23 7.26
CA LEU A 128 -22.18 -8.52 7.70
C LEU A 128 -22.52 -7.40 8.70
N VAL A 129 -23.54 -6.58 8.42
CA VAL A 129 -23.97 -5.51 9.34
C VAL A 129 -24.40 -6.10 10.70
N ARG A 130 -25.16 -7.21 10.69
CA ARG A 130 -25.56 -7.89 11.93
C ARG A 130 -24.34 -8.39 12.73
N GLU A 131 -23.38 -9.01 12.06
CA GLU A 131 -22.15 -9.49 12.71
C GLU A 131 -21.34 -8.34 13.32
N LEU A 132 -21.15 -7.26 12.57
CA LEU A 132 -20.34 -6.12 13.00
C LEU A 132 -20.98 -5.31 14.13
N ARG A 133 -22.32 -5.22 14.18
CA ARG A 133 -23.06 -4.53 15.24
C ARG A 133 -23.41 -5.42 16.44
N GLY A 134 -23.14 -6.73 16.35
CA GLY A 134 -23.24 -7.63 17.48
C GLY A 134 -22.07 -7.44 18.46
N GLU A 135 -21.99 -8.33 19.46
CA GLU A 135 -20.93 -8.31 20.47
C GLU A 135 -19.54 -8.68 19.90
N TYR A 136 -19.47 -9.20 18.69
CA TYR A 136 -18.24 -9.67 18.07
C TYR A 136 -17.47 -8.53 17.37
N ASN A 137 -16.23 -8.30 17.83
CA ASN A 137 -15.38 -7.23 17.31
C ASN A 137 -14.24 -7.77 16.43
N SER A 138 -14.59 -8.21 15.22
CA SER A 138 -13.65 -8.84 14.26
C SER A 138 -12.46 -7.95 13.83
N VAL A 139 -12.51 -6.64 14.08
CA VAL A 139 -11.42 -5.71 13.76
C VAL A 139 -10.29 -5.73 14.78
N LEU A 140 -10.57 -6.09 16.04
CA LEU A 140 -9.59 -6.15 17.12
C LEU A 140 -8.99 -7.55 17.29
N LEU A 141 -9.15 -8.43 16.30
CA LEU A 141 -8.50 -9.73 16.33
C LEU A 141 -7.00 -9.54 16.07
N ASP A 142 -6.16 -9.96 17.01
CA ASP A 142 -4.70 -9.94 16.85
C ASP A 142 -4.19 -11.16 16.04
N ASP A 143 -4.98 -12.23 15.95
CA ASP A 143 -4.63 -13.45 15.23
C ASP A 143 -4.98 -13.36 13.73
N SER A 144 -3.94 -13.32 12.90
CA SER A 144 -4.03 -13.27 11.44
C SER A 144 -4.86 -14.41 10.81
N GLN A 145 -4.84 -15.62 11.38
CA GLN A 145 -5.64 -16.73 10.87
C GLN A 145 -7.12 -16.56 11.20
N GLN A 146 -7.42 -16.01 12.38
CA GLN A 146 -8.81 -15.71 12.75
C GLN A 146 -9.38 -14.61 11.86
N ILE A 147 -8.59 -13.56 11.59
CA ILE A 147 -8.95 -12.47 10.67
C ILE A 147 -9.33 -13.02 9.29
N GLU A 148 -8.48 -13.86 8.68
CA GLU A 148 -8.69 -14.44 7.33
C GLU A 148 -9.91 -15.37 7.21
N ASN A 149 -10.57 -15.70 8.32
CA ASN A 149 -11.78 -16.52 8.37
C ASN A 149 -13.04 -15.72 8.76
N THR A 150 -12.95 -14.39 8.87
CA THR A 150 -14.10 -13.53 9.16
C THR A 150 -14.97 -13.28 7.92
N LEU A 151 -16.27 -13.01 8.12
CA LEU A 151 -17.17 -12.61 7.03
C LEU A 151 -16.71 -11.30 6.37
N LEU A 152 -16.16 -10.37 7.15
CA LEU A 152 -15.61 -9.13 6.64
C LEU A 152 -14.50 -9.40 5.61
N MET A 153 -13.54 -10.27 5.95
CA MET A 153 -12.46 -10.63 5.04
C MET A 153 -12.97 -11.41 3.83
N ALA A 154 -13.94 -12.30 4.02
CA ALA A 154 -14.59 -13.01 2.93
C ALA A 154 -15.28 -12.05 1.94
N VAL A 155 -15.97 -11.03 2.43
CA VAL A 155 -16.61 -9.98 1.62
C VAL A 155 -15.56 -9.17 0.87
N ILE A 156 -14.48 -8.75 1.53
CA ILE A 156 -13.40 -7.99 0.89
C ILE A 156 -12.76 -8.82 -0.23
N LYS A 157 -12.35 -10.07 0.06
CA LYS A 157 -11.70 -10.95 -0.92
C LYS A 157 -12.63 -11.26 -2.10
N GLU A 158 -13.91 -11.52 -1.84
CA GLU A 158 -14.85 -11.81 -2.92
C GLU A 158 -15.14 -10.60 -3.80
N SER A 159 -15.25 -9.42 -3.20
CA SER A 159 -15.46 -8.17 -3.95
C SER A 159 -14.28 -7.90 -4.87
N LEU A 160 -13.06 -8.01 -4.33
CA LEU A 160 -11.81 -7.80 -5.06
C LEU A 160 -11.46 -8.93 -6.04
N ARG A 161 -12.06 -10.11 -5.92
CA ARG A 161 -11.97 -11.20 -6.90
C ARG A 161 -12.83 -10.87 -8.11
N LEU A 162 -14.08 -10.49 -7.90
CA LEU A 162 -14.98 -10.18 -9.01
C LEU A 162 -14.60 -8.87 -9.69
N TYR A 163 -14.23 -7.87 -8.93
CA TYR A 163 -13.97 -6.53 -9.42
C TYR A 163 -12.61 -6.07 -8.89
N PRO A 164 -11.50 -6.64 -9.38
CA PRO A 164 -10.17 -6.22 -8.95
C PRO A 164 -9.93 -4.77 -9.35
N THR A 165 -9.38 -3.96 -8.44
CA THR A 165 -9.05 -2.55 -8.71
C THR A 165 -8.19 -2.41 -9.97
N ASN A 166 -7.20 -3.30 -10.12
CA ASN A 166 -6.35 -3.39 -11.29
C ASN A 166 -6.56 -4.73 -12.02
N PRO A 167 -7.33 -4.76 -13.12
CA PRO A 167 -7.57 -5.97 -13.90
C PRO A 167 -6.46 -6.28 -14.92
N ASN A 168 -5.43 -5.44 -15.02
CA ASN A 168 -4.38 -5.59 -16.02
C ASN A 168 -3.61 -6.91 -15.86
N PRO A 169 -3.10 -7.50 -16.95
CA PRO A 169 -2.62 -8.88 -16.96
C PRO A 169 -1.21 -9.10 -16.38
N MET A 170 -0.65 -8.12 -15.66
CA MET A 170 0.70 -8.16 -15.03
C MET A 170 1.80 -8.69 -15.96
N GLU A 171 2.01 -7.99 -17.07
CA GLU A 171 2.95 -8.37 -18.13
C GLU A 171 4.40 -8.46 -17.68
N ARG A 172 5.16 -9.39 -18.26
CA ARG A 172 6.60 -9.55 -18.11
C ARG A 172 7.22 -9.82 -19.46
N VAL A 173 8.41 -9.29 -19.68
CA VAL A 173 9.21 -9.62 -20.87
C VAL A 173 10.12 -10.80 -20.51
N VAL A 174 10.09 -11.84 -21.32
CA VAL A 174 10.98 -13.01 -21.17
C VAL A 174 12.43 -12.56 -21.35
N PRO A 175 13.34 -12.87 -20.40
CA PRO A 175 14.72 -12.40 -20.42
C PRO A 175 15.51 -13.00 -21.60
N SER A 176 16.75 -12.54 -21.77
CA SER A 176 17.72 -13.17 -22.68
C SER A 176 17.91 -14.65 -22.31
N GLY A 177 17.99 -15.51 -23.32
CA GLY A 177 18.09 -16.97 -23.14
C GLY A 177 16.75 -17.73 -23.17
N GLY A 178 15.61 -17.03 -23.19
CA GLY A 178 14.29 -17.67 -23.23
C GLY A 178 13.84 -18.18 -21.85
N LEU A 179 12.66 -18.81 -21.81
CA LEU A 179 12.08 -19.38 -20.60
C LEU A 179 11.43 -20.73 -20.91
N MET A 180 11.75 -21.76 -20.13
CA MET A 180 11.00 -23.01 -20.13
C MET A 180 9.85 -22.94 -19.12
N SER A 181 8.62 -23.19 -19.56
CA SER A 181 7.43 -23.23 -18.69
C SER A 181 6.50 -24.36 -19.12
N ASN A 182 6.17 -25.28 -18.21
CA ASN A 182 5.31 -26.44 -18.48
C ASN A 182 5.68 -27.24 -19.74
N GLY A 183 6.99 -27.40 -20.01
CA GLY A 183 7.50 -28.09 -21.19
C GLY A 183 7.57 -27.25 -22.48
N TYR A 184 7.08 -26.01 -22.46
CA TYR A 184 7.14 -25.09 -23.59
C TYR A 184 8.33 -24.14 -23.47
N HIS A 185 9.06 -23.96 -24.57
CA HIS A 185 10.08 -22.93 -24.68
C HIS A 185 9.47 -21.62 -25.18
N ILE A 186 9.56 -20.58 -24.35
CA ILE A 186 9.09 -19.23 -24.64
C ILE A 186 10.30 -18.39 -25.04
N ARG A 187 10.25 -17.78 -26.22
CA ARG A 187 11.37 -17.01 -26.78
C ARG A 187 11.64 -15.75 -25.98
N SER A 188 12.92 -15.36 -25.91
CA SER A 188 13.34 -14.06 -25.38
C SER A 188 12.59 -12.91 -26.05
N GLY A 189 12.27 -11.87 -25.28
CA GLY A 189 11.52 -10.70 -25.75
C GLY A 189 10.00 -10.93 -25.84
N THR A 190 9.51 -12.16 -25.66
CA THR A 190 8.06 -12.41 -25.61
C THR A 190 7.46 -11.75 -24.37
N ILE A 191 6.34 -11.05 -24.53
CA ILE A 191 5.54 -10.55 -23.40
C ILE A 191 4.62 -11.69 -22.93
N VAL A 192 4.79 -12.10 -21.67
CA VAL A 192 3.95 -13.09 -21.00
C VAL A 192 3.12 -12.41 -19.92
N SER A 193 1.90 -12.88 -19.72
CA SER A 193 0.95 -12.26 -18.79
C SER A 193 0.05 -13.32 -18.16
N VAL A 194 -0.59 -12.98 -17.05
CA VAL A 194 -1.61 -13.83 -16.42
C VAL A 194 -2.93 -13.06 -16.43
N PRO A 195 -3.98 -13.57 -17.10
CA PRO A 195 -5.25 -12.86 -17.19
C PRO A 195 -6.00 -12.93 -15.85
N HIS A 196 -5.80 -11.95 -14.96
CA HIS A 196 -6.41 -11.97 -13.62
C HIS A 196 -7.93 -12.02 -13.66
N TYR A 197 -8.54 -11.13 -14.45
CA TYR A 197 -10.00 -11.02 -14.54
C TYR A 197 -10.66 -12.37 -14.89
N SER A 198 -10.10 -13.07 -15.88
CA SER A 198 -10.58 -14.40 -16.31
C SER A 198 -10.21 -15.49 -15.31
N THR A 199 -8.99 -15.46 -14.74
CA THR A 199 -8.56 -16.43 -13.72
C THR A 199 -9.48 -16.38 -12.50
N HIS A 200 -9.84 -15.17 -12.07
CA HIS A 200 -10.76 -14.92 -10.98
C HIS A 200 -12.17 -15.45 -11.24
N ARG A 201 -12.56 -15.67 -12.50
CA ARG A 201 -13.88 -16.18 -12.91
C ARG A 201 -13.87 -17.63 -13.39
N ASP A 202 -12.74 -18.30 -13.30
CA ASP A 202 -12.61 -19.66 -13.79
C ASP A 202 -13.42 -20.64 -12.90
N PRO A 203 -14.44 -21.32 -13.43
CA PRO A 203 -15.26 -22.24 -12.65
C PRO A 203 -14.48 -23.47 -12.17
N ARG A 204 -13.33 -23.79 -12.79
CA ARG A 204 -12.43 -24.87 -12.31
C ARG A 204 -11.77 -24.51 -10.98
N ILE A 205 -11.62 -23.21 -10.70
CA ILE A 205 -11.00 -22.69 -9.48
C ILE A 205 -12.09 -22.35 -8.46
N TYR A 206 -13.08 -21.55 -8.86
CA TYR A 206 -14.08 -20.95 -7.98
C TYR A 206 -15.45 -21.64 -8.01
N GLY A 207 -15.63 -22.70 -8.80
CA GLY A 207 -16.90 -23.43 -8.90
C GLY A 207 -17.87 -22.82 -9.91
N SER A 208 -19.01 -23.47 -10.10
CA SER A 208 -20.00 -23.10 -11.13
C SER A 208 -20.63 -21.72 -10.95
N ASP A 209 -20.52 -21.14 -9.75
CA ASP A 209 -21.02 -19.81 -9.40
C ASP A 209 -19.91 -18.73 -9.46
N ALA A 210 -18.79 -18.99 -10.16
CA ALA A 210 -17.63 -18.08 -10.20
C ALA A 210 -17.96 -16.63 -10.63
N GLU A 211 -19.01 -16.42 -11.41
CA GLU A 211 -19.47 -15.08 -11.81
C GLU A 211 -20.32 -14.37 -10.75
N ARG A 212 -20.76 -15.08 -9.71
CA ARG A 212 -21.63 -14.56 -8.66
C ARG A 212 -20.83 -14.09 -7.46
N PHE A 213 -21.32 -13.02 -6.82
CA PHE A 213 -20.78 -12.56 -5.54
C PHE A 213 -21.22 -13.51 -4.42
N ASN A 214 -20.29 -14.35 -3.97
CA ASN A 214 -20.53 -15.33 -2.92
C ASN A 214 -19.38 -15.31 -1.90
N PRO A 215 -19.46 -14.51 -0.83
CA PRO A 215 -18.44 -14.47 0.22
C PRO A 215 -18.22 -15.82 0.92
N ASP A 216 -19.25 -16.68 0.99
CA ASP A 216 -19.19 -17.93 1.75
C ASP A 216 -18.13 -18.90 1.20
N ARG A 217 -17.70 -18.73 -0.06
CA ARG A 217 -16.60 -19.51 -0.62
C ARG A 217 -15.31 -19.37 0.18
N TRP A 218 -15.07 -18.20 0.79
CA TRP A 218 -13.86 -17.93 1.57
C TRP A 218 -13.95 -18.40 3.02
N LEU A 219 -15.17 -18.71 3.48
CA LEU A 219 -15.46 -19.26 4.80
C LEU A 219 -15.44 -20.80 4.81
N ASN A 220 -15.30 -21.42 3.64
CA ASN A 220 -15.32 -22.87 3.51
C ASN A 220 -14.16 -23.52 4.29
N LYS A 221 -14.50 -24.55 5.08
CA LYS A 221 -13.54 -25.31 5.90
C LYS A 221 -12.70 -26.32 5.11
N ASN A 222 -13.01 -26.56 3.82
CA ASN A 222 -12.14 -27.38 2.99
C ASN A 222 -10.86 -26.59 2.64
N MET A 223 -9.80 -26.89 3.38
CA MET A 223 -8.49 -26.26 3.24
C MET A 223 -7.92 -26.38 1.83
N SER A 224 -8.05 -27.54 1.16
CA SER A 224 -7.52 -27.74 -0.19
C SER A 224 -8.18 -26.81 -1.23
N THR A 225 -9.48 -26.57 -1.10
CA THR A 225 -10.22 -25.64 -1.96
C THR A 225 -9.81 -24.20 -1.68
N LYS A 226 -9.72 -23.82 -0.39
CA LYS A 226 -9.31 -22.48 0.03
C LYS A 226 -7.90 -22.14 -0.45
N GLU A 227 -6.95 -23.05 -0.24
CA GLU A 227 -5.57 -22.91 -0.72
C GLU A 227 -5.51 -22.75 -2.25
N ARG A 228 -6.31 -23.52 -3.00
CA ARG A 228 -6.38 -23.38 -4.47
C ARG A 228 -6.90 -22.00 -4.88
N MET A 229 -7.95 -21.51 -4.23
CA MET A 229 -8.50 -20.18 -4.49
C MET A 229 -7.51 -19.07 -4.11
N ASP A 230 -6.86 -19.18 -2.96
CA ASP A 230 -5.82 -18.24 -2.51
C ASP A 230 -4.61 -18.27 -3.45
N ARG A 231 -4.26 -19.44 -4.01
CA ARG A 231 -3.22 -19.55 -5.04
C ARG A 231 -3.54 -18.76 -6.31
N CYS A 232 -4.83 -18.64 -6.64
CA CYS A 232 -5.31 -17.96 -7.85
C CYS A 232 -5.90 -16.56 -7.57
N PHE A 233 -5.88 -16.10 -6.32
CA PHE A 233 -6.26 -14.75 -5.95
C PHE A 233 -5.12 -13.77 -6.26
N LEU A 234 -5.20 -13.18 -7.45
CA LEU A 234 -4.16 -12.32 -8.02
C LEU A 234 -4.40 -10.80 -7.87
N THR A 235 -5.38 -10.33 -7.09
CA THR A 235 -5.66 -8.88 -6.94
C THR A 235 -4.43 -8.08 -6.50
N PHE A 236 -3.61 -8.65 -5.61
CA PHE A 236 -2.37 -8.03 -5.14
C PHE A 236 -1.12 -8.59 -5.84
N GLY A 237 -1.29 -9.32 -6.94
CA GLY A 237 -0.20 -10.04 -7.59
C GLY A 237 0.45 -11.11 -6.70
N LYS A 238 1.56 -11.69 -7.17
CA LYS A 238 2.32 -12.74 -6.46
C LYS A 238 3.82 -12.66 -6.73
N GLY A 239 4.58 -13.30 -5.83
CA GLY A 239 6.04 -13.42 -5.94
C GLY A 239 6.77 -12.09 -5.74
N ALA A 240 7.94 -11.94 -6.33
CA ALA A 240 8.84 -10.79 -6.15
C ALA A 240 8.26 -9.43 -6.59
N ARG A 241 7.13 -9.42 -7.30
CA ARG A 241 6.42 -8.21 -7.75
C ARG A 241 5.00 -8.11 -7.17
N ALA A 242 4.71 -8.86 -6.09
CA ALA A 242 3.49 -8.69 -5.33
C ALA A 242 3.38 -7.25 -4.82
N CYS A 243 2.15 -6.76 -4.70
CA CYS A 243 1.85 -5.42 -4.24
C CYS A 243 2.43 -5.19 -2.83
N PRO A 244 3.37 -4.24 -2.65
CA PRO A 244 3.94 -3.94 -1.34
C PRO A 244 2.89 -3.34 -0.39
N GLY A 245 1.83 -2.72 -0.93
CA GLY A 245 0.74 -2.13 -0.17
C GLY A 245 -0.32 -3.11 0.33
N ARG A 246 -0.21 -4.43 0.05
CA ARG A 246 -1.26 -5.41 0.40
C ARG A 246 -1.65 -5.34 1.88
N GLY A 247 -0.68 -5.31 2.80
CA GLY A 247 -0.95 -5.30 4.24
C GLY A 247 -1.72 -4.05 4.68
N MET A 248 -1.26 -2.89 4.22
CA MET A 248 -1.88 -1.58 4.47
C MET A 248 -3.30 -1.54 3.90
N ALA A 249 -3.48 -1.96 2.65
CA ALA A 249 -4.78 -1.96 1.99
C ALA A 249 -5.81 -2.83 2.71
N MET A 250 -5.43 -4.05 3.10
CA MET A 250 -6.33 -4.94 3.84
C MET A 250 -6.64 -4.42 5.25
N LEU A 251 -5.74 -3.68 5.89
CA LEU A 251 -6.01 -3.02 7.17
C LEU A 251 -7.00 -1.86 7.00
N GLU A 252 -6.74 -0.95 6.06
CA GLU A 252 -7.58 0.21 5.80
C GLU A 252 -9.01 -0.20 5.40
N LEU A 253 -9.15 -1.18 4.49
CA LEU A 253 -10.45 -1.72 4.11
C LEU A 253 -11.22 -2.26 5.32
N ARG A 254 -10.57 -3.03 6.20
CA ARG A 254 -11.21 -3.59 7.40
C ARG A 254 -11.66 -2.49 8.37
N ILE A 255 -10.78 -1.55 8.68
CA ILE A 255 -11.07 -0.46 9.62
C ILE A 255 -12.22 0.40 9.08
N PHE A 256 -12.13 0.82 7.82
CA PHE A 256 -13.13 1.67 7.21
C PHE A 256 -14.50 0.99 7.13
N LEU A 257 -14.57 -0.22 6.56
CA LEU A 257 -15.82 -0.94 6.38
C LEU A 257 -16.50 -1.21 7.73
N THR A 258 -15.73 -1.64 8.74
CA THR A 258 -16.30 -1.87 10.07
C THR A 258 -16.80 -0.58 10.70
N THR A 259 -16.01 0.49 10.64
CA THR A 259 -16.39 1.78 11.22
C THR A 259 -17.68 2.30 10.59
N VAL A 260 -17.77 2.27 9.26
CA VAL A 260 -18.95 2.76 8.54
C VAL A 260 -20.16 1.86 8.80
N LEU A 261 -20.05 0.54 8.64
CA LEU A 261 -21.19 -0.37 8.74
C LEU A 261 -21.72 -0.50 10.18
N ARG A 262 -20.87 -0.25 11.19
CA ARG A 262 -21.33 -0.13 12.59
C ARG A 262 -22.18 1.10 12.82
N ASN A 263 -21.74 2.24 12.30
CA ASN A 263 -22.32 3.54 12.63
C ASN A 263 -23.41 4.00 11.66
N PHE A 264 -23.50 3.40 10.47
CA PHE A 264 -24.41 3.83 9.41
C PHE A 264 -25.09 2.64 8.72
N ASP A 265 -26.37 2.81 8.43
CA ASP A 265 -27.08 2.06 7.39
C ASP A 265 -26.74 2.72 6.04
N VAL A 266 -26.26 1.91 5.08
CA VAL A 266 -25.87 2.35 3.74
C VAL A 266 -26.85 1.77 2.72
N GLU A 267 -27.33 2.61 1.81
CA GLU A 267 -28.31 2.25 0.79
C GLU A 267 -27.95 2.88 -0.56
N LEU A 268 -28.39 2.27 -1.67
CA LEU A 268 -28.27 2.89 -3.00
C LEU A 268 -29.11 4.17 -3.04
N ALA A 269 -28.51 5.27 -3.49
CA ALA A 269 -29.23 6.53 -3.67
C ALA A 269 -30.23 6.45 -4.84
N THR A 270 -29.87 5.67 -5.86
CA THR A 270 -30.60 5.47 -7.13
C THR A 270 -30.83 3.98 -7.38
N PRO A 271 -31.73 3.31 -6.63
CA PRO A 271 -31.95 1.86 -6.74
C PRO A 271 -32.50 1.42 -8.10
N GLU A 272 -33.13 2.35 -8.83
CA GLU A 272 -33.73 2.11 -10.15
C GLU A 272 -32.70 2.06 -11.29
N SER A 273 -31.50 2.59 -11.09
CA SER A 273 -30.42 2.63 -12.09
C SER A 273 -29.21 1.88 -11.55
N LEU A 274 -28.89 0.75 -12.18
CA LEU A 274 -27.68 0.01 -11.83
C LEU A 274 -26.42 0.83 -12.20
N PRO A 275 -25.42 0.88 -11.32
CA PRO A 275 -24.14 1.50 -11.62
C PRO A 275 -23.47 0.86 -12.84
N LYS A 276 -22.80 1.68 -13.64
CA LYS A 276 -22.01 1.18 -14.77
C LYS A 276 -20.62 0.82 -14.31
N VAL A 277 -20.28 -0.46 -14.38
CA VAL A 277 -18.91 -0.95 -14.16
C VAL A 277 -18.15 -0.83 -15.48
N THR A 278 -17.04 -0.08 -15.49
CA THR A 278 -16.19 0.05 -16.69
C THR A 278 -14.75 -0.29 -16.34
N MET A 279 -14.13 -1.07 -17.22
CA MET A 279 -12.73 -1.46 -17.12
C MET A 279 -11.91 -0.63 -18.09
N TYR A 280 -11.10 0.28 -17.55
CA TYR A 280 -10.05 1.01 -18.29
C TYR A 280 -8.68 0.61 -17.72
N TRP A 281 -7.93 1.57 -17.19
CA TRP A 281 -6.70 1.31 -16.45
C TRP A 281 -6.98 0.71 -15.06
N MET A 282 -8.06 1.18 -14.42
CA MET A 282 -8.67 0.60 -13.23
C MET A 282 -10.11 0.18 -13.53
N LEU A 283 -10.71 -0.58 -12.62
CA LEU A 283 -12.12 -0.94 -12.67
C LEU A 283 -12.94 0.06 -11.86
N ASP A 284 -13.73 0.90 -12.53
CA ASP A 284 -14.49 1.98 -11.93
C ASP A 284 -16.01 1.74 -11.98
N HIS A 285 -16.70 2.29 -10.97
CA HIS A 285 -18.16 2.21 -10.83
C HIS A 285 -18.79 3.59 -11.02
N PHE A 286 -19.26 3.88 -12.23
CA PHE A 286 -19.87 5.16 -12.57
C PHE A 286 -21.35 5.20 -12.18
N GLY A 287 -21.79 6.35 -11.66
CA GLY A 287 -23.17 6.54 -11.20
C GLY A 287 -23.52 5.76 -9.92
N PHE A 288 -22.52 5.21 -9.23
CA PHE A 288 -22.72 4.57 -7.93
C PHE A 288 -22.84 5.61 -6.82
N ASN A 289 -24.06 6.08 -6.60
CA ASN A 289 -24.37 7.01 -5.52
C ASN A 289 -24.98 6.26 -4.34
N VAL A 290 -24.53 6.57 -3.13
CA VAL A 290 -24.99 5.93 -1.89
C VAL A 290 -25.48 6.97 -0.87
N LYS A 291 -26.43 6.57 -0.04
CA LYS A 291 -26.96 7.34 1.08
C LYS A 291 -26.51 6.69 2.38
N PHE A 292 -26.07 7.50 3.34
CA PHE A 292 -25.72 7.07 4.69
C PHE A 292 -26.78 7.59 5.65
N ARG A 293 -27.36 6.70 6.45
CA ARG A 293 -28.23 7.05 7.57
C ARG A 293 -27.57 6.57 8.85
N LYS A 294 -27.48 7.41 9.88
CA LYS A 294 -26.95 6.99 11.18
C LYS A 294 -27.74 5.76 11.66
N ALA A 295 -27.02 4.71 12.05
CA ALA A 295 -27.61 3.50 12.59
C ALA A 295 -28.40 3.86 13.86
N ARG A 296 -29.60 3.29 14.01
CA ARG A 296 -30.37 3.44 15.25
C ARG A 296 -29.61 2.68 16.35
N SER A 297 -29.38 3.37 17.47
CA SER A 297 -28.79 2.81 18.70
C SER A 297 -29.66 1.69 19.25
#